data_AF-E7GDS7-F1
#
_entry.id   AF-E7GDS7-F1
#
_cell.length_a   1.000
_cell.length_b   1.000
_cell.length_c   1.000
_cell.angle_alpha   90.00
_cell.angle_beta   90.00
_cell.angle_gamma   90.00
#
_symmetry.space_group_name_H-M   'P 1'
#
loop_
_entity.id
_entity.type
_entity.pdbx_description
1 polymer ?
#
loop_
_entity_poly.entity_id
_entity_poly.type
_entity_poly.pdbx_seq_one_letter_code
_entity_poly.pdbx_strand_id
1 'polypeptide(L)'
;MAKKKGPGYRRFIGFIYLGISAILIYTLGMNAYRVFGQKKEMAHLESKKAELLKEKKDLSEQVKLLNDDDYVARYARDHYIFSKDGEEVVKLPDSKK
;
A
#
# COMPACT_ATOMS: atom_id res chain seq x y z
N MET A 1 58.95 -5.32 38.40
CA MET A 1 58.70 -3.86 38.40
C MET A 1 57.90 -3.49 37.16
N ALA A 2 56.68 -2.96 37.30
CA ALA A 2 55.85 -2.60 36.15
C ALA A 2 56.29 -1.22 35.62
N LYS A 3 56.81 -1.17 34.38
CA LYS A 3 57.12 0.10 33.69
C LYS A 3 55.83 0.90 33.53
N LYS A 4 55.70 2.01 34.27
CA LYS A 4 54.56 2.93 34.14
C LYS A 4 54.56 3.54 32.74
N LYS A 5 53.47 3.34 31.99
CA LYS A 5 53.31 3.86 30.64
C LYS A 5 53.33 5.41 30.68
N GLY A 6 54.15 6.02 29.84
CA GLY A 6 54.41 7.47 29.86
C GLY A 6 53.19 8.33 29.49
N PRO A 7 53.22 9.64 29.78
CA PRO A 7 52.08 10.55 29.58
C PRO A 7 51.60 10.63 28.12
N GLY A 8 52.49 10.43 27.14
CA GLY A 8 52.13 10.37 25.72
C GLY A 8 51.21 9.19 25.36
N TYR A 9 51.40 8.03 25.99
CA TYR A 9 50.55 6.86 25.77
C TYR A 9 49.11 7.08 26.25
N ARG A 10 48.93 7.80 27.36
CA ARG A 10 47.60 8.15 27.90
C ARG A 10 46.86 9.12 26.98
N ARG A 11 47.58 10.07 26.37
CA ARG A 11 47.01 11.01 25.38
C ARG A 11 46.61 10.29 24.09
N PHE A 12 47.44 9.38 23.59
CA PHE A 12 47.15 8.58 22.39
C PHE A 12 45.89 7.73 22.54
N ILE A 13 45.73 7.07 23.70
CA ILE A 13 44.50 6.32 24.02
C ILE A 13 43.26 7.23 24.05
N GLY A 14 43.39 8.46 24.56
CA GLY A 14 42.30 9.44 24.54
C GLY A 14 41.81 9.73 23.12
N PHE A 15 42.72 9.90 22.16
CA PHE A 15 42.37 10.09 20.75
C PHE A 15 41.68 8.87 20.12
N ILE A 16 42.09 7.65 20.50
CA ILE A 16 41.42 6.43 20.05
C ILE A 16 39.97 6.40 20.53
N TYR A 17 39.72 6.67 21.81
CA TYR A 17 38.36 6.71 22.35
C TYR A 17 37.51 7.81 21.72
N LEU A 18 38.12 8.96 21.40
CA LEU A 18 37.44 10.07 20.74
C LEU A 18 37.05 9.70 19.29
N GLY A 19 37.92 8.98 18.58
CA GLY A 19 37.61 8.43 17.25
C GLY A 19 36.47 7.40 17.28
N ILE A 20 36.50 6.46 18.24
CA ILE A 20 35.41 5.48 18.43
C ILE A 20 34.10 6.19 18.76
N SER A 21 34.13 7.19 19.63
CA SER A 21 32.95 7.99 19.98
C SER A 21 32.35 8.70 18.77
N ALA A 22 33.19 9.30 17.91
CA ALA A 22 32.73 9.95 16.68
C ALA A 22 32.04 8.96 15.72
N ILE A 23 32.59 7.75 15.56
CA ILE A 23 32.00 6.69 14.72
C ILE A 23 30.64 6.24 15.28
N LEU A 24 30.53 6.08 16.61
CA LEU A 24 29.26 5.72 17.25
C LEU A 24 28.19 6.80 17.06
N ILE A 25 28.55 8.08 17.21
CA ILE A 25 27.62 9.19 16.99
C ILE A 25 27.17 9.24 15.53
N TYR A 26 28.09 9.06 14.58
CA TYR A 26 27.78 9.04 13.15
C TYR A 26 26.81 7.90 12.78
N THR A 27 27.08 6.69 13.28
CA THR A 27 26.22 5.52 13.03
C THR A 27 24.84 5.69 13.65
N LEU A 28 24.73 6.24 14.87
CA LEU A 28 23.45 6.58 15.49
C LEU A 28 22.65 7.58 14.65
N GLY A 29 23.28 8.67 14.19
CA GLY A 29 22.62 9.67 13.36
C GLY A 29 22.11 9.11 12.04
N MET A 30 22.92 8.28 11.36
CA MET A 30 22.52 7.65 10.10
C MET A 30 21.38 6.64 10.29
N ASN A 31 21.41 5.84 11.36
CA ASN A 31 20.31 4.92 11.67
C ASN A 31 19.03 5.67 12.03
N ALA A 32 19.11 6.76 12.80
CA ALA A 32 17.95 7.60 13.12
C ALA A 32 17.32 8.19 11.86
N TYR A 33 18.14 8.69 10.93
CA TYR A 33 17.66 9.23 9.65
C TYR A 33 16.98 8.14 8.79
N ARG A 34 17.59 6.95 8.70
CA ARG A 34 17.03 5.81 7.96
C ARG A 34 15.69 5.37 8.53
N VAL A 35 15.58 5.24 9.86
CA VAL A 35 14.32 4.85 10.52
C VAL A 35 13.23 5.91 10.31
N PHE A 36 13.58 7.20 10.33
CA PHE A 36 12.62 8.27 10.09
C PHE A 36 12.10 8.26 8.64
N GLY A 37 12.98 8.01 7.66
CA GLY A 37 12.58 7.83 6.25
C GLY A 37 11.65 6.63 6.07
N GLN A 38 12.02 5.47 6.62
CA GLN A 38 11.23 4.23 6.53
C GLN A 38 9.86 4.36 7.19
N LYS A 39 9.72 5.08 8.31
CA LYS A 39 8.42 5.31 8.94
C LYS A 39 7.45 6.09 8.04
N LYS A 40 7.93 7.08 7.29
CA LYS A 40 7.10 7.81 6.33
C LYS A 40 6.66 6.92 5.17
N GLU A 41 7.58 6.10 4.67
CA GLU A 41 7.31 5.16 3.58
C GLU A 41 6.30 4.09 4.01
N MET A 42 6.44 3.53 5.22
CA MET A 42 5.46 2.59 5.79
C MET A 42 4.07 3.20 5.91
N ALA A 43 3.94 4.43 6.43
CA ALA A 43 2.64 5.10 6.53
C ALA A 43 1.98 5.31 5.16
N HIS A 44 2.77 5.66 4.14
CA HIS A 44 2.28 5.80 2.77
C HIS A 44 1.88 4.46 2.14
N LEU A 45 2.65 3.40 2.38
CA LEU A 45 2.29 2.06 1.91
C LEU A 45 1.03 1.53 2.60
N GLU A 46 0.85 1.79 3.89
CA GLU A 46 -0.37 1.41 4.62
C GLU A 46 -1.60 2.14 4.09
N SER A 47 -1.52 3.45 3.82
CA SER A 47 -2.64 4.18 3.23
C SER A 47 -2.99 3.65 1.85
N LYS A 48 -1.97 3.40 1.01
CA LYS A 48 -2.16 2.87 -0.34
C LYS A 48 -2.73 1.45 -0.31
N LYS A 49 -2.32 0.63 0.65
CA LYS A 49 -2.89 -0.71 0.87
C LYS A 49 -4.36 -0.64 1.27
N ALA A 50 -4.73 0.29 2.15
CA ALA A 50 -6.12 0.47 2.56
C ALA A 50 -7.01 0.93 1.38
N GLU A 51 -6.51 1.86 0.56
CA GLU A 51 -7.18 2.32 -0.65
C GLU A 51 -7.39 1.18 -1.66
N LEU A 52 -6.34 0.42 -1.97
CA LEU A 52 -6.42 -0.74 -2.87
C LEU A 52 -7.36 -1.85 -2.33
N LEU A 53 -7.41 -2.06 -1.02
CA LEU A 53 -8.35 -3.01 -0.41
C LEU A 53 -9.80 -2.56 -0.57
N LYS A 54 -10.05 -1.26 -0.44
CA LYS A 54 -11.38 -0.68 -0.68
C LYS A 54 -11.77 -0.83 -2.15
N GLU A 55 -10.89 -0.45 -3.07
CA GLU A 55 -11.12 -0.58 -4.51
C GLU A 55 -11.37 -2.04 -4.90
N LYS A 56 -10.59 -2.99 -4.37
CA LYS A 56 -10.81 -4.43 -4.59
C LYS A 56 -12.18 -4.88 -4.11
N LYS A 57 -12.64 -4.38 -2.96
CA LYS A 57 -13.97 -4.73 -2.41
C LYS A 57 -15.09 -4.20 -3.32
N ASP A 58 -14.99 -2.94 -3.72
CA ASP A 58 -15.97 -2.28 -4.59
C ASP A 58 -16.02 -2.96 -5.98
N LEU A 59 -14.85 -3.32 -6.54
CA LEU A 59 -14.80 -4.10 -7.79
C LEU A 59 -15.37 -5.51 -7.60
N SER A 60 -15.08 -6.17 -6.47
CA SER A 60 -15.62 -7.51 -6.21
C SER A 60 -17.14 -7.50 -6.08
N GLU A 61 -17.72 -6.45 -5.52
CA GLU A 61 -19.16 -6.26 -5.44
C GLU A 61 -19.77 -6.00 -6.82
N GLN A 62 -19.13 -5.16 -7.64
CA GLN A 62 -19.53 -4.97 -9.04
C GLN A 62 -19.45 -6.26 -9.85
N VAL A 63 -18.40 -7.07 -9.67
CA VAL A 63 -18.26 -8.37 -10.33
C VAL A 63 -19.36 -9.34 -9.86
N LYS A 64 -19.76 -9.30 -8.59
CA LYS A 64 -20.90 -10.09 -8.09
C LYS A 64 -22.21 -9.63 -8.72
N LEU A 65 -22.46 -8.33 -8.81
CA LEU A 65 -23.63 -7.77 -9.48
C LEU A 65 -23.66 -8.11 -10.97
N LEU A 66 -22.50 -8.11 -11.65
CA LEU A 66 -22.38 -8.51 -13.06
C LEU A 66 -22.55 -10.02 -13.28
N ASN A 67 -22.20 -10.86 -12.30
CA ASN A 67 -22.38 -12.31 -12.37
C ASN A 67 -23.70 -12.79 -11.73
N ASP A 68 -24.56 -11.86 -11.29
CA ASP A 68 -25.91 -12.20 -10.87
C ASP A 68 -26.75 -12.40 -12.13
N ASP A 69 -27.05 -13.66 -12.46
CA ASP A 69 -27.85 -14.04 -13.63
C ASP A 69 -29.20 -13.30 -13.68
N ASP A 70 -29.76 -12.93 -12.52
CA ASP A 70 -31.02 -12.20 -12.43
C ASP A 70 -30.84 -10.72 -12.81
N TYR A 71 -29.70 -10.11 -12.47
CA TYR A 71 -29.34 -8.75 -12.93
C TYR A 71 -29.05 -8.73 -14.43
N VAL A 72 -28.30 -9.70 -14.94
CA VAL A 72 -28.02 -9.84 -16.38
C VAL A 72 -29.30 -10.08 -17.17
N ALA A 73 -30.18 -10.96 -16.68
CA ALA A 73 -31.49 -11.20 -17.31
C ALA A 73 -32.43 -9.99 -17.24
N ARG A 74 -32.33 -9.14 -16.20
CA ARG A 74 -33.09 -7.87 -16.11
C ARG A 74 -32.53 -6.80 -17.04
N TYR A 75 -31.22 -6.62 -17.08
CA TYR A 75 -30.56 -5.70 -18.02
C TYR A 75 -30.81 -6.10 -19.47
N ALA A 76 -30.73 -7.41 -19.75
CA ALA A 76 -31.05 -7.97 -21.06
C ALA A 76 -32.52 -7.79 -21.40
N ARG A 77 -33.45 -7.74 -20.44
CA ARG A 77 -34.88 -7.43 -20.65
C ARG A 77 -35.14 -5.93 -20.90
N ASP A 78 -34.41 -5.06 -20.21
CA ASP A 78 -34.59 -3.61 -20.31
C ASP A 78 -33.95 -3.00 -21.57
N HIS A 79 -32.83 -3.55 -22.03
CA HIS A 79 -32.06 -2.98 -23.14
C HIS A 79 -32.00 -3.86 -24.39
N TYR A 80 -32.28 -5.14 -24.25
CA TYR A 80 -32.36 -6.08 -25.35
C TYR A 80 -33.74 -6.75 -25.28
N ILE A 81 -34.21 -7.30 -26.39
CA ILE A 81 -35.56 -7.87 -26.45
C ILE A 81 -35.42 -9.32 -26.01
N PHE A 82 -35.16 -9.51 -24.72
CA PHE A 82 -34.91 -10.80 -24.10
C PHE A 82 -36.16 -11.25 -23.33
N SER A 83 -36.69 -12.44 -23.64
CA SER A 83 -37.89 -13.00 -23.00
C SER A 83 -37.57 -14.36 -22.36
N LYS A 84 -38.32 -14.72 -21.32
CA LYS A 84 -38.23 -16.04 -20.69
C LYS A 84 -39.19 -17.03 -21.38
N ASP A 85 -38.94 -18.32 -21.22
CA ASP A 85 -39.85 -19.39 -21.65
C ASP A 85 -41.28 -19.14 -21.13
N GLY A 86 -42.20 -18.84 -22.06
CA GLY A 86 -43.60 -18.51 -21.78
C GLY A 86 -43.97 -17.02 -21.90
N GLU A 87 -43.03 -16.13 -22.21
CA GLU A 87 -43.27 -14.69 -22.42
C GLU A 87 -43.23 -14.31 -23.91
N GLU A 88 -44.24 -13.57 -24.39
CA GLU A 88 -44.32 -13.06 -25.76
C GLU A 88 -43.88 -11.59 -25.81
N VAL A 89 -42.85 -11.26 -26.62
CA VAL A 89 -42.34 -9.89 -26.72
C VAL A 89 -42.94 -9.18 -27.93
N VAL A 90 -43.73 -8.13 -27.66
CA VAL A 90 -44.37 -7.31 -28.69
C VAL A 90 -43.54 -6.04 -28.89
N LYS A 91 -42.93 -5.88 -30.07
CA LYS A 91 -42.30 -4.62 -30.46
C LYS A 91 -43.39 -3.65 -30.89
N LEU A 92 -43.68 -2.67 -30.05
CA LEU A 92 -44.55 -1.56 -30.43
C LEU A 92 -43.83 -0.73 -31.51
N PRO A 93 -44.51 -0.36 -32.61
CA PRO A 93 -43.92 0.53 -33.59
C PRO A 93 -43.61 1.86 -32.92
N ASP A 94 -42.37 2.35 -33.08
CA ASP A 94 -41.98 3.69 -32.63
C ASP A 94 -42.90 4.71 -33.29
N SER A 95 -43.84 5.25 -32.53
CA SER A 95 -44.63 6.40 -32.93
C SER A 95 -43.79 7.67 -32.81
N LYS A 96 -42.69 7.73 -33.58
CA LYS A 96 -42.07 9.01 -33.91
C LYS A 96 -42.99 9.73 -34.91
N LYS A 97 -43.76 10.68 -34.40
CA LYS A 97 -44.14 11.86 -35.17
C LYS A 97 -42.91 12.72 -35.41
#